data_AF-A0A967U372-F1
#
_entry.id   AF-A0A967U372-F1
#
_cell.length_a   1.000
_cell.length_b   1.000
_cell.length_c   1.000
_cell.angle_alpha   90.00
_cell.angle_beta   90.00
_cell.angle_gamma   90.00
#
_symmetry.space_group_name_H-M   'P 1'
#
loop_
_entity.id
_entity.type
_entity.pdbx_description
1 polymer ?
#
loop_
_entity_poly.entity_id
_entity_poly.type
_entity_poly.pdbx_seq_one_letter_code
_entity_poly.pdbx_strand_id
1 'polypeptide(L)'
;MISNELQETIDTQFRIKKLLWIGLTVGLILYFLAVYFITIGKEPNPNLSRTTEYVFAAAGLILFFIVVIIRRIVYSDNRLKNILVAQQSNTQNLPEILNKYLSRQQIFYIIILAINDSIGILGIAIGFISRDINKALPYIVVAILLNFWVYPKKEQSINNLRSLGQL
;
A
#
# COMPACT_ATOMS: atom_id res chain seq x y z
N MET A 1 -22.11 18.21 -14.31
CA MET A 1 -22.81 17.38 -13.31
C MET A 1 -22.21 15.98 -13.38
N ILE A 2 -21.59 15.52 -12.29
CA ILE A 2 -21.16 14.12 -12.19
C ILE A 2 -22.41 13.24 -12.34
N SER A 3 -22.36 12.18 -13.15
CA SER A 3 -23.43 11.19 -13.15
C SER A 3 -23.46 10.51 -11.78
N ASN A 4 -24.66 10.33 -11.21
CA ASN A 4 -24.82 9.67 -9.91
C ASN A 4 -24.07 8.30 -9.86
N GLU A 5 -24.02 7.60 -11.01
CA GLU A 5 -23.26 6.36 -11.21
C GLU A 5 -21.75 6.50 -10.95
N LEU A 6 -21.12 7.59 -11.41
CA LEU A 6 -19.69 7.81 -11.22
C LEU A 6 -19.37 8.13 -9.76
N GLN A 7 -20.22 8.91 -9.10
CA GLN A 7 -20.08 9.19 -7.67
C GLN A 7 -20.23 7.92 -6.83
N GLU A 8 -21.20 7.07 -7.16
CA GLU A 8 -21.40 5.78 -6.51
C GLU A 8 -20.20 4.83 -6.73
N THR A 9 -19.62 4.84 -7.93
CA THR A 9 -18.42 4.04 -8.25
C THR A 9 -17.22 4.48 -7.42
N ILE A 10 -16.97 5.79 -7.34
CA ILE A 10 -15.88 6.36 -6.53
C ILE A 10 -16.06 6.01 -5.05
N ASP A 11 -17.29 6.14 -4.54
CA ASP A 11 -17.62 5.85 -3.15
C ASP A 11 -17.43 4.37 -2.82
N THR A 12 -17.86 3.49 -3.72
CA THR A 12 -17.68 2.04 -3.59
C THR A 12 -16.20 1.67 -3.57
N GLN A 13 -15.41 2.16 -4.53
CA GLN A 13 -13.97 1.90 -4.56
C GLN A 13 -13.27 2.43 -3.31
N PHE A 14 -13.64 3.61 -2.83
CA PHE A 14 -13.09 4.17 -1.61
C PHE A 14 -13.36 3.29 -0.39
N ARG A 15 -14.61 2.81 -0.23
CA ARG A 15 -14.98 1.87 0.83
C ARG A 15 -14.15 0.59 0.76
N ILE A 16 -13.98 0.01 -0.43
CA ILE A 16 -13.15 -1.19 -0.63
C ILE A 16 -11.69 -0.92 -0.23
N LYS A 17 -11.09 0.19 -0.68
CA LYS A 17 -9.71 0.57 -0.31
C LYS A 17 -9.54 0.72 1.20
N LYS A 18 -10.53 1.33 1.86
CA LYS A 18 -10.53 1.53 3.31
C LYS A 18 -10.64 0.20 4.07
N LEU A 19 -11.53 -0.70 3.65
CA LEU A 19 -11.66 -2.03 4.24
C LEU A 19 -10.38 -2.85 4.09
N LEU A 20 -9.77 -2.86 2.90
CA LEU A 20 -8.49 -3.54 2.66
C LEU A 20 -7.37 -2.96 3.54
N TRP A 21 -7.30 -1.64 3.64
CA TRP A 21 -6.31 -0.96 4.48
C TRP A 21 -6.44 -1.33 5.95
N ILE A 22 -7.66 -1.27 6.50
CA ILE A 22 -7.94 -1.65 7.89
C ILE A 22 -7.60 -3.12 8.09
N GLY A 23 -8.11 -4.01 7.22
CA GLY A 23 -7.93 -5.46 7.34
C GLY A 23 -6.47 -5.88 7.35
N LEU A 24 -5.67 -5.38 6.40
CA LEU A 24 -4.24 -5.71 6.34
C LEU A 24 -3.45 -5.08 7.50
N THR A 25 -3.74 -3.82 7.87
CA THR A 25 -3.03 -3.17 8.99
C THR A 25 -3.32 -3.84 10.32
N VAL A 26 -4.60 -4.13 10.61
CA VAL A 26 -5.00 -4.83 11.84
C VAL A 26 -4.47 -6.27 11.83
N GLY A 27 -4.56 -6.97 10.70
CA GLY A 27 -4.00 -8.31 10.54
C GLY A 27 -2.51 -8.35 10.86
N LEU A 28 -1.73 -7.42 10.31
CA LEU A 28 -0.29 -7.32 10.57
C LEU A 28 0.01 -7.08 12.05
N ILE A 29 -0.74 -6.19 12.71
CA ILE A 29 -0.59 -5.93 14.15
C ILE A 29 -0.90 -7.19 14.96
N LEU A 30 -1.97 -7.92 14.64
CA LEU A 30 -2.32 -9.16 15.32
C LEU A 30 -1.26 -10.25 15.13
N TYR A 31 -0.72 -10.41 13.94
CA TYR A 31 0.39 -11.35 13.70
C TYR A 31 1.64 -10.97 14.50
N PHE A 32 1.98 -9.67 14.55
CA PHE A 32 3.09 -9.19 15.37
C PHE A 32 2.88 -9.49 16.86
N LEU A 33 1.67 -9.24 17.38
CA LEU A 33 1.33 -9.57 18.76
C LEU A 33 1.44 -11.08 19.03
N ALA A 34 1.00 -11.93 18.10
CA ALA A 34 1.18 -13.37 18.22
C ALA A 34 2.67 -13.76 18.32
N VAL A 35 3.54 -13.18 17.49
CA VAL A 35 4.99 -13.40 17.59
C VAL A 35 5.54 -12.92 18.92
N TYR A 36 5.13 -11.74 19.36
CA TYR A 36 5.55 -11.17 20.64
C TYR A 36 5.23 -12.13 21.79
N PHE A 37 3.99 -12.63 21.89
CA PHE A 37 3.62 -13.59 22.94
C PHE A 37 4.29 -14.95 22.80
N ILE A 38 4.67 -15.39 21.60
CA ILE A 38 5.38 -16.66 21.41
C ILE A 38 6.87 -16.52 21.75
N THR A 39 7.45 -15.34 21.59
CA THR A 39 8.89 -15.09 21.79
C THR A 39 9.20 -14.52 23.18
N ILE A 40 8.22 -13.95 23.89
CA ILE A 40 8.44 -13.42 25.23
C ILE A 40 8.97 -14.50 26.19
N GLY A 41 10.03 -14.18 26.92
CA GLY A 41 10.67 -15.09 27.88
C GLY A 41 11.50 -16.21 27.24
N LYS A 42 11.65 -16.25 25.91
CA LYS A 42 12.61 -17.16 25.25
C LYS A 42 13.96 -16.48 25.08
N GLU A 43 15.03 -17.25 25.27
CA GLU A 43 16.37 -16.76 24.97
C GLU A 43 16.55 -16.58 23.45
N PRO A 44 17.23 -15.50 23.02
CA PRO A 44 17.57 -15.28 21.63
C PRO A 44 18.35 -16.47 21.07
N ASN A 45 18.04 -16.88 19.85
CA ASN A 45 18.73 -17.98 19.21
C ASN A 45 20.18 -17.60 18.87
N PRO A 46 21.20 -18.21 19.51
CA PRO A 46 22.61 -17.85 19.29
C PRO A 46 23.12 -18.29 17.91
N ASN A 47 22.41 -19.21 17.24
CA ASN A 47 22.82 -19.81 15.97
C ASN A 47 22.35 -19.02 14.74
N LEU A 48 21.66 -17.88 14.93
CA LEU A 48 21.31 -17.05 13.78
C LEU A 48 22.56 -16.39 13.21
N SER A 49 22.95 -16.79 12.01
CA SER A 49 24.05 -16.16 11.30
C SER A 49 23.74 -14.70 10.98
N ARG A 50 24.72 -13.81 11.15
CA ARG A 50 24.65 -12.41 10.68
C ARG A 50 24.30 -12.31 9.20
N THR A 51 24.70 -13.31 8.41
CA THR A 51 24.34 -13.38 6.98
C THR A 51 22.83 -13.42 6.78
N THR A 52 22.09 -14.17 7.60
CA THR A 52 20.63 -14.23 7.52
C THR A 52 20.01 -12.88 7.83
N GLU A 53 20.49 -12.18 8.85
CA GLU A 53 20.01 -10.83 9.18
C GLU A 53 20.21 -9.84 8.02
N TYR A 54 21.39 -9.86 7.39
CA TYR A 54 21.66 -8.99 6.25
C TYR A 54 20.79 -9.32 5.03
N VAL A 55 20.50 -10.60 4.78
CA VAL A 55 19.61 -11.00 3.68
C VAL A 55 18.20 -10.46 3.89
N PHE A 56 17.65 -10.58 5.12
CA PHE A 56 16.33 -10.02 5.44
C PHE A 56 16.32 -8.50 5.37
N ALA A 57 17.38 -7.83 5.84
CA ALA A 57 17.51 -6.38 5.76
C ALA A 57 17.56 -5.90 4.30
N ALA A 58 18.36 -6.55 3.46
CA ALA A 58 18.44 -6.25 2.04
C ALA A 58 17.10 -6.48 1.33
N ALA A 59 16.40 -7.59 1.62
CA ALA A 59 15.08 -7.87 1.08
C ALA A 59 14.05 -6.79 1.48
N GLY A 60 14.02 -6.40 2.76
CA GLY A 60 13.16 -5.33 3.27
C GLY A 60 13.44 -3.98 2.58
N LEU A 61 14.71 -3.63 2.39
CA LEU A 61 15.11 -2.42 1.67
C LEU A 61 14.67 -2.45 0.21
N ILE A 62 14.86 -3.57 -0.49
CA ILE A 62 14.43 -3.72 -1.89
C ILE A 62 12.91 -3.52 -1.99
N LEU A 63 12.12 -4.16 -1.13
CA LEU A 63 10.66 -4.00 -1.11
C LEU A 63 10.26 -2.55 -0.81
N PHE A 64 10.94 -1.89 0.14
CA PHE A 64 10.71 -0.47 0.44
C PHE A 64 10.92 0.40 -0.80
N PHE A 65 12.05 0.23 -1.52
CA PHE A 65 12.31 0.99 -2.74
C PHE A 65 11.31 0.69 -3.85
N ILE A 66 10.87 -0.56 -3.99
CA ILE A 66 9.82 -0.94 -4.95
C ILE A 66 8.53 -0.17 -4.64
N VAL A 67 8.11 -0.08 -3.37
CA VAL A 67 6.94 0.69 -2.96
C VAL A 67 7.09 2.17 -3.33
N VAL A 68 8.24 2.77 -3.03
CA VAL A 68 8.52 4.18 -3.35
C VAL A 68 8.45 4.43 -4.86
N ILE A 69 9.05 3.55 -5.67
CA ILE A 69 9.07 3.66 -7.14
C ILE A 69 7.66 3.49 -7.72
N ILE A 70 6.93 2.44 -7.33
CA ILE A 70 5.56 2.20 -7.81
C ILE A 70 4.68 3.39 -7.45
N ARG A 71 4.75 3.88 -6.21
CA ARG A 71 3.98 5.04 -5.76
C ARG A 71 4.30 6.27 -6.61
N ARG A 72 5.58 6.56 -6.85
CA ARG A 72 5.99 7.69 -7.69
C ARG A 72 5.48 7.58 -9.12
N ILE A 73 5.47 6.39 -9.71
CA ILE A 73 5.00 6.16 -11.09
C ILE A 73 3.47 6.23 -11.19
N VAL A 74 2.76 5.64 -10.22
CA VAL A 74 1.30 5.51 -10.25
C VAL A 74 0.61 6.82 -9.89
N TYR A 75 1.13 7.53 -8.88
CA TYR A 75 0.57 8.80 -8.40
C TYR A 75 1.20 10.03 -9.07
N SER A 76 1.93 9.87 -10.17
CA SER A 76 2.42 11.01 -10.94
C SER A 76 1.25 11.72 -11.63
N ASP A 77 1.01 12.98 -11.26
CA ASP A 77 -0.04 13.84 -11.82
C ASP A 77 0.02 13.97 -13.35
N ASN A 78 1.22 13.76 -13.92
CA ASN A 78 1.45 13.79 -15.36
C ASN A 78 0.59 12.77 -16.13
N ARG A 79 0.27 11.62 -15.54
CA ARG A 79 -0.60 10.62 -16.21
C ARG A 79 -2.03 11.10 -16.33
N LEU A 80 -2.55 11.74 -15.28
CA LEU A 80 -3.89 12.32 -15.31
C LEU A 80 -3.94 13.41 -16.38
N LYS A 81 -2.96 14.32 -16.36
CA LYS A 81 -2.81 15.40 -17.34
C LYS A 81 -2.76 14.91 -18.78
N ASN A 82 -2.00 13.84 -19.06
CA ASN A 82 -1.88 13.30 -20.42
C ASN A 82 -3.18 12.65 -20.92
N ILE A 83 -3.94 11.96 -20.04
CA ILE A 83 -5.24 11.40 -20.39
C ILE A 83 -6.23 12.52 -20.77
N LEU A 84 -6.15 13.66 -20.07
CA LEU A 84 -7.01 14.82 -20.31
C LEU A 84 -6.66 15.57 -21.60
N VAL A 85 -5.37 15.78 -21.87
CA VAL A 85 -4.91 16.40 -23.12
C VAL A 85 -5.32 15.54 -24.33
N ALA A 86 -5.19 14.21 -24.21
CA ALA A 86 -5.63 13.27 -25.24
C ALA A 86 -7.16 13.27 -25.46
N GLN A 87 -7.94 13.65 -24.45
CA GLN A 87 -9.40 13.77 -24.56
C GLN A 87 -9.87 15.07 -25.18
N GLN A 88 -9.21 16.20 -24.91
CA GLN A 88 -9.53 17.46 -25.60
C GLN A 88 -9.41 17.33 -27.13
N SER A 89 -8.63 16.35 -27.59
CA SER A 89 -8.39 16.07 -29.01
C SER A 89 -9.23 14.90 -29.55
N ASN A 90 -9.94 14.12 -28.74
CA ASN A 90 -10.64 12.90 -29.20
C ASN A 90 -11.98 12.69 -28.49
N THR A 91 -13.07 12.60 -29.26
CA THR A 91 -14.48 12.49 -28.83
C THR A 91 -14.85 11.12 -28.21
N GLN A 92 -13.97 10.54 -27.40
CA GLN A 92 -14.19 9.23 -26.77
C GLN A 92 -15.02 9.34 -25.48
N ASN A 93 -15.74 8.25 -25.17
CA ASN A 93 -16.55 8.06 -23.97
C ASN A 93 -15.71 8.19 -22.68
N LEU A 94 -15.66 9.42 -22.14
CA LEU A 94 -15.04 9.78 -20.87
C LEU A 94 -15.31 8.81 -19.70
N PRO A 95 -16.55 8.29 -19.49
CA PRO A 95 -16.83 7.40 -18.37
C PRO A 95 -16.01 6.11 -18.40
N GLU A 96 -15.75 5.56 -19.59
CA GLU A 96 -15.05 4.29 -19.76
C GLU A 96 -13.55 4.42 -19.46
N ILE A 97 -12.93 5.49 -19.95
CA ILE A 97 -11.50 5.81 -19.70
C ILE A 97 -11.29 6.07 -18.20
N LEU A 98 -12.19 6.82 -17.57
CA LEU A 98 -12.12 7.12 -16.15
C LEU A 98 -12.29 5.85 -15.30
N ASN A 99 -13.25 4.99 -15.64
CA ASN A 99 -13.42 3.70 -14.97
C ASN A 99 -12.18 2.82 -15.11
N LYS A 100 -11.56 2.77 -16.30
CA LYS A 100 -10.31 2.03 -16.54
C LYS A 100 -9.15 2.58 -15.71
N TYR A 101 -9.05 3.90 -15.60
CA TYR A 101 -8.04 4.57 -14.78
C TYR A 101 -8.22 4.26 -13.29
N LEU A 102 -9.44 4.40 -12.78
CA LEU A 102 -9.81 4.12 -11.39
C LEU A 102 -9.55 2.65 -11.03
N SER A 103 -9.96 1.71 -11.88
CA SER A 103 -9.68 0.27 -11.72
C SER A 103 -8.18 -0.02 -11.72
N ARG A 104 -7.40 0.62 -12.59
CA ARG A 104 -5.94 0.47 -12.60
C ARG A 104 -5.30 1.00 -11.31
N GLN A 105 -5.77 2.14 -10.79
CA GLN A 105 -5.31 2.64 -9.50
C GLN A 105 -5.66 1.69 -8.36
N GLN A 106 -6.84 1.06 -8.39
CA GLN A 106 -7.24 0.05 -7.41
C GLN A 106 -6.26 -1.13 -7.38
N ILE A 107 -5.87 -1.65 -8.55
CA ILE A 107 -4.92 -2.77 -8.65
C ILE A 107 -3.57 -2.39 -8.04
N PHE A 108 -3.02 -1.23 -8.41
CA PHE A 108 -1.74 -0.77 -7.86
C PHE A 108 -1.80 -0.52 -6.35
N TYR A 109 -2.93 -0.03 -5.85
CA TYR A 109 -3.15 0.15 -4.43
C TYR A 109 -3.09 -1.18 -3.68
N ILE A 110 -3.75 -2.23 -4.20
CA ILE A 110 -3.69 -3.58 -3.64
C ILE A 110 -2.26 -4.11 -3.65
N ILE A 111 -1.54 -3.95 -4.77
CA ILE A 111 -0.14 -4.38 -4.90
C ILE A 111 0.74 -3.68 -3.86
N ILE A 112 0.61 -2.36 -3.69
CA ILE A 112 1.40 -1.62 -2.70
C ILE A 112 1.10 -2.13 -1.28
N LEU A 113 -0.16 -2.32 -0.92
CA LEU A 113 -0.51 -2.86 0.40
C LEU A 113 0.06 -4.26 0.62
N ALA A 114 0.01 -5.13 -0.39
CA ALA A 114 0.58 -6.47 -0.30
C ALA A 114 2.11 -6.45 -0.12
N ILE A 115 2.81 -5.52 -0.79
CA ILE A 115 4.25 -5.36 -0.62
C ILE A 115 4.59 -4.82 0.78
N ASN A 116 3.83 -3.83 1.27
CA ASN A 116 4.00 -3.32 2.63
C ASN A 116 3.82 -4.44 3.67
N ASP A 117 2.78 -5.25 3.51
CA ASP A 117 2.50 -6.38 4.40
C ASP A 117 3.61 -7.44 4.33
N SER A 118 4.16 -7.68 3.14
CA SER A 118 5.32 -8.56 2.94
C SER A 118 6.55 -8.11 3.73
N ILE A 119 6.81 -6.80 3.85
CA ILE A 119 7.89 -6.27 4.72
C ILE A 119 7.61 -6.65 6.18
N GLY A 120 6.37 -6.50 6.63
CA GLY A 120 5.95 -6.89 7.97
C GLY A 120 6.10 -8.40 8.22
N ILE A 121 5.72 -9.23 7.25
CA ILE A 121 5.88 -10.69 7.28
C ILE A 121 7.36 -11.08 7.37
N LEU A 122 8.26 -10.40 6.64
CA LEU A 122 9.71 -10.60 6.78
C LEU A 122 10.17 -10.30 8.21
N GLY A 123 9.65 -9.23 8.83
CA GLY A 123 9.85 -8.89 10.23
C GLY A 123 9.41 -10.00 11.20
N ILE A 124 8.18 -10.48 11.01
CA ILE A 124 7.61 -11.60 11.76
C ILE A 124 8.49 -12.84 11.64
N ALA A 125 8.91 -13.19 10.43
CA ALA A 125 9.75 -14.35 10.16
C ALA A 125 11.11 -14.24 10.86
N ILE A 126 11.80 -13.09 10.74
CA ILE A 126 13.09 -12.92 11.43
C ILE A 126 12.92 -12.92 12.95
N GLY A 127 11.84 -12.34 13.49
CA GLY A 127 11.51 -12.41 14.92
C GLY A 127 11.32 -13.83 15.42
N PHE A 128 10.62 -14.67 14.65
CA PHE A 128 10.45 -16.09 14.98
C PHE A 128 11.76 -16.88 14.94
N ILE A 129 12.55 -16.75 13.87
CA ILE A 129 13.79 -17.53 13.69
C ILE A 129 14.83 -17.12 14.75
N SER A 130 14.94 -15.82 15.00
CA SER A 130 15.86 -15.26 16.00
C SER A 130 15.39 -15.43 17.43
N ARG A 131 14.10 -15.72 17.65
CA ARG A 131 13.42 -15.66 18.95
C ARG A 131 13.60 -14.30 19.65
N ASP A 132 13.78 -13.23 18.87
CA ASP A 132 14.02 -11.89 19.37
C ASP A 132 13.09 -10.89 18.67
N ILE A 133 12.12 -10.38 19.42
CA ILE A 133 11.14 -9.43 18.91
C ILE A 133 11.79 -8.12 18.44
N ASN A 134 12.93 -7.74 19.01
CA ASN A 134 13.61 -6.50 18.66
C ASN A 134 14.07 -6.51 17.20
N LYS A 135 14.34 -7.70 16.64
CA LYS A 135 14.70 -7.85 15.22
C LYS A 135 13.50 -7.72 14.29
N ALA A 136 12.29 -8.07 14.75
CA ALA A 136 11.06 -7.91 13.97
C ALA A 136 10.58 -6.46 13.94
N LEU A 137 10.75 -5.74 15.05
CA LEU A 137 10.19 -4.41 15.29
C LEU A 137 10.46 -3.38 14.17
N PRO A 138 11.69 -3.20 13.65
CA PRO A 138 11.93 -2.20 12.60
C PRO A 138 11.14 -2.47 11.33
N TYR A 139 10.98 -3.73 10.92
CA TYR A 139 10.19 -4.09 9.74
C TYR A 139 8.70 -3.81 9.93
N ILE A 140 8.17 -4.11 11.12
CA ILE A 140 6.77 -3.87 11.45
C ILE A 140 6.46 -2.38 11.49
N VAL A 141 7.33 -1.59 12.12
CA VAL A 141 7.21 -0.13 12.14
C VAL A 141 7.23 0.43 10.72
N VAL A 142 8.18 -0.01 9.88
CA VAL A 142 8.25 0.44 8.48
C VAL A 142 6.98 0.04 7.70
N ALA A 143 6.51 -1.20 7.82
CA ALA A 143 5.31 -1.68 7.14
C ALA A 143 4.06 -0.88 7.56
N ILE A 144 3.90 -0.61 8.85
CA ILE A 144 2.80 0.21 9.39
C ILE A 144 2.90 1.65 8.87
N LEU A 145 4.07 2.27 8.93
CA LEU A 145 4.29 3.62 8.41
C LEU A 145 3.98 3.71 6.91
N LEU A 146 4.40 2.71 6.13
CA LEU A 146 4.06 2.62 4.71
C LEU A 146 2.55 2.46 4.50
N ASN A 147 1.86 1.64 5.31
CA ASN A 147 0.40 1.55 5.24
C ASN A 147 -0.25 2.90 5.53
N PHE A 148 0.16 3.61 6.59
CA PHE A 148 -0.34 4.96 6.88
C PHE A 148 -0.06 5.94 5.74
N TRP A 149 1.11 5.84 5.10
CA TRP A 149 1.47 6.72 3.97
C TRP A 149 0.62 6.50 2.72
N VAL A 150 0.00 5.33 2.60
CA VAL A 150 -0.89 4.93 1.50
C VAL A 150 -2.35 4.94 1.97
N TYR A 151 -2.68 5.62 3.08
CA TYR A 151 -4.06 5.73 3.55
C TYR A 151 -4.98 6.31 2.45
N PRO A 152 -6.15 5.70 2.20
CA PRO A 152 -7.03 6.15 1.13
C PRO A 152 -7.63 7.52 1.49
N LYS A 153 -7.39 8.53 0.66
CA LYS A 153 -7.94 9.89 0.82
C LYS A 153 -9.00 10.16 -0.25
N LYS A 154 -10.27 10.25 0.16
CA LYS A 154 -11.41 10.53 -0.74
C LYS A 154 -11.28 11.92 -1.37
N GLU A 155 -10.89 12.90 -0.58
CA GLU A 155 -10.78 14.31 -0.98
C GLU A 155 -9.77 14.52 -2.11
N GLN A 156 -8.69 13.74 -2.15
CA GLN A 156 -7.68 13.90 -3.20
C GLN A 156 -8.23 13.47 -4.57
N SER A 157 -9.01 12.38 -4.63
CA SER A 157 -9.69 11.96 -5.86
C SER A 157 -10.75 12.98 -6.29
N ILE A 158 -11.51 13.54 -5.35
CA ILE A 158 -12.53 14.56 -5.64
C ILE A 158 -11.90 15.88 -6.10
N ASN A 159 -10.85 16.34 -5.42
CA ASN A 159 -10.14 17.57 -5.76
C ASN A 159 -9.44 17.46 -7.10
N ASN A 160 -8.87 16.29 -7.41
CA ASN A 160 -8.35 16.01 -8.73
C ASN A 160 -9.49 16.15 -9.75
N LEU A 161 -10.65 15.53 -9.55
CA LEU A 161 -11.78 15.69 -10.48
C LEU A 161 -12.33 17.13 -10.59
N ARG A 162 -12.35 17.90 -9.48
CA ARG A 162 -12.71 19.34 -9.47
C ARG A 162 -11.74 20.19 -10.27
N SER A 163 -10.44 19.99 -10.07
CA SER A 163 -9.39 20.72 -10.81
C SER A 163 -9.46 20.52 -12.32
N LEU A 164 -10.25 19.53 -12.77
CA LEU A 164 -10.45 19.17 -14.17
C LEU A 164 -11.74 19.75 -14.77
N GLY A 165 -12.45 20.61 -14.04
CA GLY A 165 -13.69 21.23 -14.51
C GLY A 165 -14.86 20.24 -14.65
N GLN A 166 -14.75 19.06 -14.03
CA GLN A 166 -15.83 18.05 -14.03
C GLN A 166 -16.77 18.18 -12.82
N LEU A 167 -16.44 19.09 -11.89
CA LEU A 167 -17.24 19.56 -10.75
C LEU A 167 -17.14 21.07 -10.68
#